data_AF-A0A1W9IFY4-F1
#
_entry.id   AF-A0A1W9IFY4-F1
#
_cell.length_a   1.000
_cell.length_b   1.000
_cell.length_c   1.000
_cell.angle_alpha   90.00
_cell.angle_beta   90.00
_cell.angle_gamma   90.00
#
_symmetry.space_group_name_H-M   'P 1'
#
loop_
_entity.id
_entity.type
_entity.pdbx_description
1 polymer ?
#
loop_
_entity_poly.entity_id
_entity_poly.type
_entity_poly.pdbx_seq_one_letter_code
_entity_poly.pdbx_strand_id
1 'polypeptide(L)'
;LLLLANSWSAFMMAPAGVDAQGRFLGNVWHLLHSAFWNPLNVHRFLADIMSGGAVVLAYACYRFFTAKTNEERAYFDWVGYVFLFVTVCALLPMPIAGYWLMRSVFVFRQTMGVTMMGGLLTWLFVIQAMLIGVLFLGINYYMWQGMARLKGAERYQPYYQFVLGGLTLALFIWLTPHTLMMSGSEVKAMGGAQHPVIGNYGVMSAKNGAINVILLFTALSFLYYRRASRTMTVSWVRTGNIAIAVLFAIGMLNVIGLSVYGYYLPAKIRVGLSAPQAFTTFTVITVSLIINRIMLTRAVVHGPVQWGKIPFRGMVVLFGLSAAFTWVMGLMGFIRSSGRLSWHVSELMADVSPWAFTPDLAFAAKMVTLNMVVFWGAVLALFWMCQRGQQPVMGEEFHNAEAPILSPVPSQET
;
A
#
# COMPACT_ATOMS: atom_id res chain seq x y z
N LEU A 1 -20.01 -11.70 1.61
CA LEU A 1 -20.10 -10.90 2.85
C LEU A 1 -19.62 -9.45 2.66
N LEU A 2 -18.37 -9.22 2.25
CA LEU A 2 -17.83 -7.85 2.02
C LEU A 2 -18.75 -6.97 1.14
N LEU A 3 -19.15 -7.47 -0.03
CA LEU A 3 -19.98 -6.71 -0.98
C LEU A 3 -21.34 -6.30 -0.39
N LEU A 4 -21.95 -7.18 0.41
CA LEU A 4 -23.22 -6.90 1.09
C LEU A 4 -23.05 -5.85 2.20
N ALA A 5 -22.00 -5.96 3.02
CA ALA A 5 -21.70 -4.94 4.03
C ALA A 5 -21.39 -3.57 3.39
N ASN A 6 -20.74 -3.59 2.22
CA ASN A 6 -20.45 -2.38 1.45
C ASN A 6 -21.68 -1.76 0.83
N SER A 7 -22.71 -2.54 0.47
CA SER A 7 -23.99 -2.00 0.00
C SER A 7 -24.57 -1.02 1.02
N TRP A 8 -24.58 -1.40 2.31
CA TRP A 8 -25.09 -0.53 3.37
C TRP A 8 -24.28 0.75 3.52
N SER A 9 -22.96 0.63 3.64
CA SER A 9 -22.07 1.79 3.79
C SER A 9 -22.10 2.70 2.55
N ALA A 10 -22.22 2.14 1.35
CA ALA A 10 -22.29 2.88 0.10
C ALA A 10 -23.64 3.59 -0.04
N PHE A 11 -24.74 2.96 0.34
CA PHE A 11 -26.07 3.56 0.33
C PHE A 11 -26.19 4.72 1.34
N MET A 12 -25.66 4.56 2.55
CA MET A 12 -25.64 5.63 3.55
C MET A 12 -24.92 6.89 3.04
N MET A 13 -23.88 6.73 2.22
CA MET A 13 -23.14 7.85 1.66
C MET A 13 -23.74 8.41 0.37
N ALA A 14 -24.19 7.53 -0.51
CA ALA A 14 -24.75 7.89 -1.81
C ALA A 14 -26.05 7.12 -2.03
N PRO A 15 -27.17 7.55 -1.43
CA PRO A 15 -28.44 6.86 -1.60
C PRO A 15 -28.92 6.96 -3.06
N ALA A 16 -29.50 5.87 -3.55
CA ALA A 16 -30.05 5.77 -4.90
C ALA A 16 -31.55 5.39 -4.85
N GLY A 17 -32.31 5.75 -5.88
CA GLY A 17 -33.76 5.48 -5.91
C GLY A 17 -34.57 6.33 -4.94
N VAL A 18 -34.14 7.59 -4.73
CA VAL A 18 -34.80 8.53 -3.84
C VAL A 18 -35.23 9.76 -4.63
N ASP A 19 -36.46 10.23 -4.40
CA ASP A 19 -37.01 11.41 -5.07
C ASP A 19 -36.55 12.73 -4.43
N ALA A 20 -36.97 13.85 -5.02
CA ALA A 20 -36.63 15.18 -4.53
C ALA A 20 -37.22 15.50 -3.14
N GLN A 21 -38.21 14.73 -2.69
CA GLN A 21 -38.83 14.85 -1.37
C GLN A 21 -38.18 13.91 -0.33
N GLY A 22 -37.13 13.17 -0.71
CA GLY A 22 -36.43 12.24 0.17
C GLY A 22 -37.13 10.89 0.36
N ARG A 23 -38.19 10.60 -0.41
CA ARG A 23 -38.90 9.33 -0.34
C ARG A 23 -38.16 8.28 -1.15
N PHE A 24 -37.92 7.12 -0.54
CA PHE A 24 -37.35 5.99 -1.24
C PHE A 24 -38.41 5.35 -2.16
N LEU A 25 -38.18 5.45 -3.47
CA LEU A 25 -39.01 4.87 -4.53
C LEU A 25 -38.28 3.73 -5.27
N GLY A 26 -37.07 3.39 -4.82
CA GLY A 26 -36.23 2.37 -5.41
C GLY A 26 -36.67 0.95 -5.06
N ASN A 27 -35.92 -0.02 -5.59
CA ASN A 27 -36.05 -1.42 -5.26
C ASN A 27 -34.76 -1.93 -4.59
N VAL A 28 -34.70 -3.23 -4.29
CA VAL A 28 -33.52 -3.87 -3.68
C VAL A 28 -32.25 -3.61 -4.49
N TRP A 29 -32.34 -3.49 -5.82
CA TRP A 29 -31.18 -3.18 -6.64
C TRP A 29 -30.61 -1.78 -6.34
N HIS A 30 -31.47 -0.78 -6.13
CA HIS A 30 -31.06 0.58 -5.77
C HIS A 30 -30.45 0.65 -4.36
N LEU A 31 -30.90 -0.21 -3.44
CA LEU A 31 -30.28 -0.34 -2.11
C LEU A 31 -28.87 -0.95 -2.20
N LEU A 32 -28.67 -1.91 -3.11
CA LEU A 32 -27.41 -2.63 -3.23
C LEU A 32 -26.38 -1.91 -4.10
N HIS A 33 -26.79 -1.40 -5.26
CA HIS A 33 -25.93 -0.85 -6.33
C HIS A 33 -25.98 0.68 -6.37
N SER A 34 -25.62 1.30 -5.26
CA SER A 34 -25.47 2.75 -5.21
C SER A 34 -24.26 3.24 -6.00
N ALA A 35 -24.15 4.55 -6.25
CA ALA A 35 -23.04 5.15 -7.01
C ALA A 35 -21.65 4.78 -6.47
N PHE A 36 -21.54 4.48 -5.16
CA PHE A 36 -20.27 4.15 -4.51
C PHE A 36 -20.04 2.65 -4.36
N TRP A 37 -21.02 1.79 -4.67
CA TRP A 37 -20.93 0.37 -4.33
C TRP A 37 -19.73 -0.33 -5.00
N ASN A 38 -19.63 -0.27 -6.32
CA ASN A 38 -18.52 -0.88 -7.06
C ASN A 38 -17.15 -0.27 -6.73
N PRO A 39 -16.98 1.07 -6.75
CA PRO A 39 -15.73 1.69 -6.34
C PRO A 39 -15.30 1.32 -4.92
N LEU A 40 -16.25 1.29 -3.98
CA LEU A 40 -15.99 0.94 -2.57
C LEU A 40 -15.63 -0.54 -2.44
N ASN A 41 -16.29 -1.42 -3.18
CA ASN A 41 -15.99 -2.86 -3.20
C ASN A 41 -14.56 -3.12 -3.66
N VAL A 42 -14.14 -2.52 -4.77
CA VAL A 42 -12.77 -2.72 -5.27
C VAL A 42 -11.74 -2.14 -4.31
N HIS A 43 -11.96 -0.94 -3.78
CA HIS A 43 -11.04 -0.33 -2.82
C HIS A 43 -10.92 -1.15 -1.53
N ARG A 44 -12.04 -1.60 -0.95
CA ARG A 44 -12.03 -2.36 0.30
C ARG A 44 -11.54 -3.78 0.13
N PHE A 45 -11.80 -4.43 -1.02
CA PHE A 45 -11.27 -5.77 -1.29
C PHE A 45 -9.74 -5.78 -1.26
N LEU A 46 -9.11 -4.82 -1.93
CA LEU A 46 -7.66 -4.66 -1.89
C LEU A 46 -7.16 -4.32 -0.47
N ALA A 47 -7.87 -3.43 0.22
CA ALA A 47 -7.53 -3.04 1.58
C ALA A 47 -7.66 -4.19 2.60
N ASP A 48 -8.61 -5.10 2.41
CA ASP A 48 -8.81 -6.28 3.25
C ASP A 48 -7.66 -7.29 3.07
N ILE A 49 -7.18 -7.49 1.83
CA ILE A 49 -5.98 -8.30 1.57
C ILE A 49 -4.78 -7.72 2.31
N MET A 50 -4.60 -6.39 2.25
CA MET A 50 -3.50 -5.72 2.94
C MET A 50 -3.62 -5.77 4.45
N SER A 51 -4.84 -5.69 4.99
CA SER A 51 -5.11 -5.77 6.43
C SER A 51 -4.83 -7.18 6.97
N GLY A 52 -5.29 -8.22 6.27
CA GLY A 52 -4.95 -9.60 6.59
C GLY A 52 -3.45 -9.85 6.47
N GLY A 53 -2.83 -9.31 5.41
CA GLY A 53 -1.38 -9.34 5.23
C GLY A 53 -0.62 -8.70 6.40
N ALA A 54 -1.05 -7.53 6.86
CA ALA A 54 -0.43 -6.84 8.00
C ALA A 54 -0.47 -7.65 9.30
N VAL A 55 -1.58 -8.35 9.60
CA VAL A 55 -1.66 -9.21 10.79
C VAL A 55 -0.67 -10.38 10.69
N VAL A 56 -0.59 -11.04 9.52
CA VAL A 56 0.34 -12.15 9.31
C VAL A 56 1.80 -11.67 9.33
N LEU A 57 2.09 -10.49 8.78
CA LEU A 57 3.41 -9.86 8.85
C LEU A 57 3.82 -9.59 10.30
N ALA A 58 2.93 -9.03 11.11
CA ALA A 58 3.21 -8.80 12.52
C ALA A 58 3.40 -10.10 13.29
N TYR A 59 2.60 -11.13 13.00
CA TYR A 59 2.78 -12.47 13.57
C TYR A 59 4.14 -13.08 13.20
N ALA A 60 4.52 -12.99 11.93
CA ALA A 60 5.81 -13.46 11.44
C ALA A 60 6.96 -12.75 12.16
N CYS A 61 6.88 -11.43 12.35
CA CYS A 61 7.87 -10.68 13.11
C CYS A 61 7.90 -11.11 14.59
N TYR A 62 6.74 -11.23 15.24
CA TYR A 62 6.64 -11.68 16.63
C TYR A 62 7.30 -13.05 16.82
N ARG A 63 7.00 -14.00 15.94
CA ARG A 63 7.59 -15.34 15.98
C ARG A 63 9.07 -15.34 15.61
N PHE A 64 9.50 -14.52 14.65
CA PHE A 64 10.91 -14.35 14.32
C PHE A 64 11.73 -13.88 15.54
N PHE A 65 11.20 -12.92 16.31
CA PHE A 65 11.86 -12.38 17.50
C PHE A 65 11.84 -13.33 18.70
N THR A 66 10.79 -14.14 18.83
CA THR A 66 10.64 -15.10 19.93
C THR A 66 11.14 -16.50 19.60
N ALA A 67 11.60 -16.73 18.37
CA ALA A 67 12.09 -18.02 17.89
C ALA A 67 13.30 -18.50 18.69
N LYS A 68 13.26 -19.78 19.09
CA LYS A 68 14.33 -20.44 19.86
C LYS A 68 15.33 -21.18 18.98
N THR A 69 14.93 -21.56 17.77
CA THR A 69 15.76 -22.29 16.82
C THR A 69 16.00 -21.47 15.55
N ASN A 70 17.06 -21.80 14.82
CA ASN A 70 17.38 -21.13 13.56
C ASN A 70 16.36 -21.49 12.47
N GLU A 71 15.82 -22.71 12.53
CA GLU A 71 14.82 -23.24 11.61
C GLU A 71 13.50 -22.49 11.75
N GLU A 72 13.05 -22.25 12.98
CA GLU A 72 11.85 -21.45 13.26
C GLU A 72 12.04 -20.01 12.77
N ARG A 73 13.20 -19.41 13.07
CA ARG A 73 13.53 -18.06 12.61
C ARG A 73 13.57 -17.97 11.08
N ALA A 74 14.09 -18.98 10.41
CA ALA A 74 14.10 -19.08 8.95
C ALA A 74 12.68 -19.18 8.38
N TYR A 75 11.83 -20.01 8.96
CA TYR A 75 10.44 -20.14 8.54
C TYR A 75 9.69 -18.80 8.64
N PHE A 76 9.79 -18.10 9.76
CA PHE A 76 9.07 -16.83 9.92
C PHE A 76 9.68 -15.66 9.13
N ASP A 77 10.97 -15.72 8.78
CA ASP A 77 11.55 -14.81 7.77
C ASP A 77 10.90 -15.02 6.39
N TRP A 78 10.76 -16.29 5.99
CA TRP A 78 10.07 -16.65 4.75
C TRP A 78 8.60 -16.22 4.75
N VAL A 79 7.85 -16.51 5.83
CA VAL A 79 6.44 -16.07 5.97
C VAL A 79 6.33 -14.56 5.83
N GLY A 80 7.20 -13.80 6.53
CA GLY A 80 7.24 -12.34 6.44
C GLY A 80 7.48 -11.84 5.00
N TYR A 81 8.42 -12.46 4.28
CA TYR A 81 8.67 -12.12 2.87
C TYR A 81 7.46 -12.40 1.96
N VAL A 82 6.84 -13.59 2.11
CA VAL A 82 5.69 -13.99 1.26
C VAL A 82 4.50 -13.07 1.48
N PHE A 83 4.14 -12.79 2.74
CA PHE A 83 3.00 -11.93 3.04
C PHE A 83 3.27 -10.46 2.73
N LEU A 84 4.53 -10.01 2.78
CA LEU A 84 4.89 -8.69 2.25
C LEU A 84 4.61 -8.62 0.75
N PHE A 85 5.01 -9.65 0.00
CA PHE A 85 4.75 -9.71 -1.44
C PHE A 85 3.24 -9.68 -1.75
N VAL A 86 2.42 -10.48 -1.05
CA VAL A 86 0.95 -10.45 -1.17
C VAL A 86 0.40 -9.05 -0.89
N THR A 87 0.86 -8.43 0.19
CA THR A 87 0.45 -7.07 0.59
C THR A 87 0.82 -6.04 -0.46
N VAL A 88 2.03 -6.11 -1.03
CA VAL A 88 2.50 -5.21 -2.10
C VAL A 88 1.66 -5.41 -3.36
N CYS A 89 1.34 -6.65 -3.75
CA CYS A 89 0.48 -6.92 -4.90
C CYS A 89 -0.91 -6.29 -4.75
N ALA A 90 -1.47 -6.25 -3.54
CA ALA A 90 -2.73 -5.55 -3.27
C ALA A 90 -2.55 -4.03 -3.16
N LEU A 91 -1.41 -3.54 -2.64
CA LEU A 91 -1.09 -2.11 -2.51
C LEU A 91 -0.89 -1.44 -3.87
N LEU A 92 -0.26 -2.10 -4.85
CA LEU A 92 0.02 -1.52 -6.16
C LEU A 92 -1.23 -0.94 -6.86
N PRO A 93 -2.37 -1.66 -6.98
CA PRO A 93 -3.61 -1.13 -7.56
C PRO A 93 -4.41 -0.18 -6.64
N MET A 94 -4.08 -0.06 -5.35
CA MET A 94 -4.84 0.77 -4.41
C MET A 94 -4.99 2.24 -4.82
N PRO A 95 -3.95 2.93 -5.34
CA PRO A 95 -4.09 4.31 -5.80
C PRO A 95 -5.16 4.47 -6.89
N ILE A 96 -5.28 3.51 -7.81
CA ILE A 96 -6.33 3.52 -8.85
C ILE A 96 -7.70 3.32 -8.21
N ALA A 97 -7.84 2.31 -7.35
CA ALA A 97 -9.11 2.02 -6.69
C ALA A 97 -9.58 3.22 -5.84
N GLY A 98 -8.66 3.86 -5.11
CA GLY A 98 -8.93 5.07 -4.33
C GLY A 98 -9.30 6.27 -5.21
N TYR A 99 -8.61 6.44 -6.33
CA TYR A 99 -8.93 7.50 -7.29
C TYR A 99 -10.31 7.29 -7.94
N TRP A 100 -10.65 6.05 -8.31
CA TRP A 100 -11.98 5.72 -8.84
C TRP A 100 -13.08 6.00 -7.81
N LEU A 101 -12.88 5.59 -6.56
CA LEU A 101 -13.80 5.91 -5.47
C LEU A 101 -13.96 7.42 -5.31
N MET A 102 -12.86 8.17 -5.26
CA MET A 102 -12.90 9.61 -5.06
C MET A 102 -13.55 10.36 -6.25
N ARG A 103 -13.26 9.94 -7.49
CA ARG A 103 -13.96 10.45 -8.67
C ARG A 103 -15.47 10.22 -8.57
N SER A 104 -15.89 9.05 -8.09
CA SER A 104 -17.31 8.73 -7.91
C SER A 104 -17.95 9.65 -6.87
N VAL A 105 -17.23 9.99 -5.80
CA VAL A 105 -17.67 10.99 -4.81
C VAL A 105 -17.92 12.34 -5.45
N PHE A 106 -16.95 12.87 -6.21
CA PHE A 106 -17.10 14.18 -6.88
C PHE A 106 -18.23 14.21 -7.91
N VAL A 107 -18.45 13.10 -8.64
CA VAL A 107 -19.53 12.98 -9.62
C VAL A 107 -20.90 12.92 -8.93
N PHE A 108 -21.00 12.23 -7.79
CA PHE A 108 -22.25 12.14 -7.03
C PHE A 108 -22.59 13.48 -6.36
N ARG A 109 -21.66 14.03 -5.57
CA ARG A 109 -21.80 15.31 -4.86
C ARG A 109 -20.45 16.02 -4.76
N GLN A 110 -20.33 17.16 -5.44
CA GLN A 110 -19.13 17.98 -5.40
C GLN A 110 -18.83 18.51 -3.98
N THR A 111 -19.86 18.89 -3.21
CA THR A 111 -19.73 19.38 -1.83
C THR A 111 -19.08 18.32 -0.93
N MET A 112 -19.49 17.05 -1.03
CA MET A 112 -18.88 15.93 -0.32
C MET A 112 -17.39 15.78 -0.68
N GLY A 113 -17.07 15.82 -1.96
CA GLY A 113 -15.67 15.74 -2.43
C GLY A 113 -14.80 16.90 -1.92
N VAL A 114 -15.33 18.13 -1.93
CA VAL A 114 -14.64 19.31 -1.39
C VAL A 114 -14.43 19.17 0.11
N THR A 115 -15.45 18.78 0.88
CA THR A 115 -15.33 18.56 2.33
C THR A 115 -14.23 17.55 2.67
N MET A 116 -14.14 16.46 1.90
CA MET A 116 -13.13 15.42 2.11
C MET A 116 -11.71 15.90 1.77
N MET A 117 -11.48 16.47 0.58
CA MET A 117 -10.12 16.70 0.07
C MET A 117 -9.60 18.14 0.15
N GLY A 118 -10.49 19.13 0.23
CA GLY A 118 -10.13 20.56 0.23
C GLY A 118 -10.71 21.36 1.39
N GLY A 119 -11.59 20.77 2.19
CA GLY A 119 -12.27 21.38 3.32
C GLY A 119 -11.84 20.78 4.65
N LEU A 120 -12.83 20.49 5.50
CA LEU A 120 -12.64 20.14 6.91
C LEU A 120 -11.74 18.91 7.14
N LEU A 121 -11.75 17.92 6.25
CA LEU A 121 -10.99 16.66 6.42
C LEU A 121 -9.62 16.66 5.72
N THR A 122 -9.21 17.78 5.10
CA THR A 122 -7.98 17.85 4.27
C THR A 122 -6.72 17.41 5.02
N TRP A 123 -6.56 17.81 6.28
CA TRP A 123 -5.38 17.45 7.07
C TRP A 123 -5.34 15.97 7.43
N LEU A 124 -6.48 15.30 7.55
CA LEU A 124 -6.52 13.84 7.70
C LEU A 124 -6.01 13.15 6.43
N PHE A 125 -6.33 13.69 5.24
CA PHE A 125 -5.73 13.21 3.98
C PHE A 125 -4.23 13.45 3.90
N VAL A 126 -3.71 14.54 4.49
CA VAL A 126 -2.25 14.77 4.58
C VAL A 126 -1.59 13.74 5.48
N ILE A 127 -2.17 13.46 6.66
CA ILE A 127 -1.68 12.40 7.55
C ILE A 127 -1.73 11.03 6.87
N GLN A 128 -2.81 10.74 6.14
CA GLN A 128 -2.94 9.51 5.36
C GLN A 128 -1.84 9.41 4.30
N ALA A 129 -1.61 10.49 3.54
CA ALA A 129 -0.55 10.56 2.54
C ALA A 129 0.83 10.29 3.18
N MET A 130 1.07 10.78 4.39
CA MET A 130 2.28 10.51 5.16
C MET A 130 2.43 9.06 5.54
N LEU A 131 1.38 8.44 6.07
CA LEU A 131 1.41 7.02 6.43
C LEU A 131 1.65 6.13 5.19
N ILE A 132 1.01 6.44 4.05
CA ILE A 132 1.28 5.74 2.77
C ILE A 132 2.74 5.91 2.33
N GLY A 133 3.29 7.11 2.50
CA GLY A 133 4.71 7.36 2.27
C GLY A 133 5.63 6.47 3.10
N VAL A 134 5.35 6.36 4.40
CA VAL A 134 6.06 5.46 5.32
C VAL A 134 5.95 4.00 4.89
N LEU A 135 4.78 3.58 4.37
CA LEU A 135 4.59 2.22 3.85
C LEU A 135 5.54 1.93 2.68
N PHE A 136 5.59 2.79 1.66
CA PHE A 136 6.49 2.59 0.52
C PHE A 136 7.97 2.64 0.94
N LEU A 137 8.33 3.57 1.83
CA LEU A 137 9.71 3.68 2.31
C LEU A 137 10.11 2.43 3.11
N GLY A 138 9.23 1.94 3.99
CA GLY A 138 9.46 0.71 4.75
C GLY A 138 9.51 -0.54 3.87
N ILE A 139 8.67 -0.67 2.85
CA ILE A 139 8.71 -1.79 1.88
C ILE A 139 10.06 -1.84 1.18
N ASN A 140 10.50 -0.70 0.65
CA ASN A 140 11.79 -0.60 -0.03
C ASN A 140 12.95 -0.89 0.93
N TYR A 141 12.90 -0.31 2.13
CA TYR A 141 13.93 -0.55 3.16
C TYR A 141 13.99 -2.01 3.56
N TYR A 142 12.84 -2.67 3.76
CA TYR A 142 12.81 -4.11 4.04
C TYR A 142 13.46 -4.91 2.91
N MET A 143 13.17 -4.59 1.65
CA MET A 143 13.77 -5.28 0.49
C MET A 143 15.28 -5.11 0.45
N TRP A 144 15.78 -3.92 0.80
CA TRP A 144 17.21 -3.66 0.95
C TRP A 144 17.84 -4.49 2.06
N GLN A 145 17.23 -4.53 3.25
CA GLN A 145 17.71 -5.39 4.33
C GLN A 145 17.64 -6.88 3.94
N GLY A 146 16.62 -7.25 3.17
CA GLY A 146 16.46 -8.56 2.58
C GLY A 146 17.54 -8.93 1.56
N MET A 147 18.36 -7.99 1.08
CA MET A 147 19.52 -8.33 0.25
C MET A 147 20.63 -9.02 1.05
N ALA A 148 20.71 -8.82 2.37
CA ALA A 148 21.73 -9.44 3.21
C ALA A 148 21.61 -10.98 3.29
N ARG A 149 20.42 -11.54 3.04
CA ARG A 149 20.18 -13.00 2.94
C ARG A 149 20.48 -13.59 1.56
N LEU A 150 20.95 -12.77 0.61
CA LEU A 150 21.18 -13.15 -0.79
C LEU A 150 22.67 -13.07 -1.14
N LYS A 151 23.27 -14.20 -1.54
CA LYS A 151 24.65 -14.24 -2.05
C LYS A 151 24.77 -13.46 -3.37
N GLY A 152 25.75 -12.56 -3.46
CA GLY A 152 25.99 -11.73 -4.66
C GLY A 152 25.17 -10.43 -4.72
N ALA A 153 24.42 -10.11 -3.66
CA ALA A 153 23.61 -8.90 -3.61
C ALA A 153 24.40 -7.59 -3.43
N GLU A 154 25.67 -7.68 -2.99
CA GLU A 154 26.58 -6.55 -2.82
C GLU A 154 26.69 -5.69 -4.09
N ARG A 155 26.59 -6.32 -5.27
CA ARG A 155 26.56 -5.64 -6.59
C ARG A 155 25.47 -4.59 -6.71
N TYR A 156 24.35 -4.75 -5.98
CA TYR A 156 23.19 -3.87 -6.04
C TYR A 156 23.15 -2.83 -4.90
N GLN A 157 24.08 -2.89 -3.93
CA GLN A 157 24.12 -1.97 -2.79
C GLN A 157 24.23 -0.48 -3.20
N PRO A 158 25.14 -0.08 -4.11
CA PRO A 158 25.27 1.33 -4.50
C PRO A 158 24.01 1.86 -5.20
N TYR A 159 23.38 1.03 -6.04
CA TYR A 159 22.17 1.41 -6.77
C TYR A 159 20.98 1.68 -5.85
N TYR A 160 20.96 1.07 -4.66
CA TYR A 160 19.90 1.29 -3.69
C TYR A 160 19.90 2.72 -3.14
N GLN A 161 21.06 3.37 -3.05
CA GLN A 161 21.14 4.78 -2.61
C GLN A 161 20.42 5.71 -3.58
N PHE A 162 20.53 5.46 -4.89
CA PHE A 162 19.80 6.21 -5.91
C PHE A 162 18.28 5.98 -5.83
N VAL A 163 17.86 4.72 -5.63
CA VAL A 163 16.45 4.39 -5.43
C VAL A 163 15.90 5.10 -4.20
N LEU A 164 16.63 5.08 -3.08
CA LEU A 164 16.23 5.75 -1.85
C LEU A 164 16.18 7.27 -2.02
N GLY A 165 17.17 7.88 -2.69
CA GLY A 165 17.17 9.31 -2.97
C GLY A 165 15.96 9.74 -3.80
N GLY A 166 15.65 8.98 -4.86
CA GLY A 166 14.46 9.21 -5.70
C GLY A 166 13.15 9.04 -4.93
N LEU A 167 13.02 7.99 -4.12
CA LEU A 167 11.86 7.76 -3.25
C LEU A 167 11.67 8.90 -2.25
N THR A 168 12.74 9.34 -1.60
CA THR A 168 12.71 10.43 -0.61
C THR A 168 12.29 11.74 -1.26
N LEU A 169 12.86 12.09 -2.41
CA LEU A 169 12.47 13.30 -3.15
C LEU A 169 10.99 13.28 -3.54
N ALA A 170 10.52 12.17 -4.12
CA ALA A 170 9.13 12.01 -4.48
C ALA A 170 8.21 12.06 -3.25
N LEU A 171 8.65 11.48 -2.13
CA LEU A 171 7.92 11.54 -0.87
C LEU A 171 7.80 12.98 -0.36
N PHE A 172 8.88 13.77 -0.38
CA PHE A 172 8.80 15.18 0.02
C PHE A 172 7.77 15.97 -0.80
N ILE A 173 7.72 15.74 -2.12
CA ILE A 173 6.70 16.34 -2.98
C ILE A 173 5.30 15.87 -2.57
N TRP A 174 5.11 14.56 -2.37
CA TRP A 174 3.83 13.96 -1.98
C TRP A 174 3.29 14.47 -0.64
N LEU A 175 4.18 14.66 0.34
CA LEU A 175 3.86 15.13 1.69
C LEU A 175 3.49 16.61 1.76
N THR A 176 3.85 17.38 0.74
CA THR A 176 3.65 18.83 0.78
C THR A 176 2.15 19.16 0.76
N PRO A 177 1.62 19.86 1.77
CA PRO A 177 0.19 20.17 1.83
C PRO A 177 -0.16 21.36 0.92
N HIS A 178 -1.42 21.44 0.51
CA HIS A 178 -1.90 22.54 -0.35
C HIS A 178 -2.16 23.83 0.46
N THR A 179 -2.53 23.66 1.73
CA THR A 179 -2.73 24.72 2.71
C THR A 179 -1.84 24.45 3.92
N LEU A 180 -1.32 25.49 4.54
CA LEU A 180 -0.46 25.39 5.72
C LEU A 180 -1.26 25.79 6.97
N MET A 181 -1.00 25.13 8.10
CA MET A 181 -1.56 25.55 9.38
C MET A 181 -0.85 26.82 9.82
N MET A 182 -1.57 27.93 9.81
CA MET A 182 -1.02 29.25 10.07
C MET A 182 -1.99 30.09 10.89
N SER A 183 -1.43 31.03 11.65
CA SER A 183 -2.18 32.09 12.33
C SER A 183 -2.78 33.08 11.32
N GLY A 184 -3.81 33.82 11.74
CA GLY A 184 -4.46 34.81 10.87
C GLY A 184 -3.51 35.92 10.39
N SER A 185 -2.50 36.28 11.17
CA SER A 185 -1.47 37.26 10.78
C SER A 185 -0.55 36.71 9.69
N GLU A 186 -0.16 35.45 9.77
CA GLU A 186 0.65 34.78 8.75
C GLU A 186 -0.12 34.62 7.43
N VAL A 187 -1.40 34.24 7.49
CA VAL A 187 -2.27 34.18 6.30
C VAL A 187 -2.38 35.55 5.62
N LYS A 188 -2.53 36.62 6.42
CA LYS A 188 -2.57 37.99 5.90
C LYS A 188 -1.23 38.41 5.29
N ALA A 189 -0.11 38.06 5.94
CA ALA A 189 1.24 38.37 5.45
C ALA A 189 1.57 37.65 4.14
N MET A 190 1.08 36.43 3.96
CA MET A 190 1.25 35.66 2.71
C MET A 190 0.29 36.06 1.59
N GLY A 191 -0.72 36.89 1.87
CA GLY A 191 -1.75 37.25 0.89
C GLY A 191 -2.77 36.15 0.60
N GLY A 192 -2.87 35.12 1.45
CA GLY A 192 -3.82 34.01 1.28
C GLY A 192 -3.49 32.77 2.11
N ALA A 193 -4.38 31.78 2.09
CA ALA A 193 -4.21 30.52 2.81
C ALA A 193 -3.23 29.53 2.13
N GLN A 194 -2.77 29.87 0.91
CA GLN A 194 -1.88 29.06 0.10
C GLN A 194 -0.56 29.79 -0.09
N HIS A 195 0.54 29.12 0.24
CA HIS A 195 1.87 29.67 -0.02
C HIS A 195 2.16 29.61 -1.53
N PRO A 196 2.64 30.71 -2.18
CA PRO A 196 2.80 30.78 -3.64
C PRO A 196 3.65 29.68 -4.28
N VAL A 197 4.69 29.22 -3.56
CA VAL A 197 5.56 28.12 -4.00
C VAL A 197 5.09 26.76 -3.46
N ILE A 198 5.07 26.58 -2.13
CA ILE A 198 4.77 25.30 -1.47
C ILE A 198 3.36 24.78 -1.82
N GLY A 199 2.37 25.67 -1.91
CA GLY A 199 0.99 25.30 -2.24
C GLY A 199 0.87 24.58 -3.60
N ASN A 200 1.77 24.86 -4.54
CA ASN A 200 1.79 24.20 -5.85
C ASN A 200 2.16 22.73 -5.78
N TYR A 201 2.91 22.28 -4.77
CA TYR A 201 3.21 20.85 -4.59
C TYR A 201 2.05 20.10 -3.93
N GLY A 202 1.15 20.82 -3.26
CA GLY A 202 -0.06 20.25 -2.66
C GLY A 202 -1.19 19.94 -3.64
N VAL A 203 -1.10 20.35 -4.91
CA VAL A 203 -2.14 20.08 -5.91
C VAL A 203 -2.11 18.63 -6.40
N MET A 204 -3.26 18.14 -6.87
CA MET A 204 -3.40 16.78 -7.39
C MET A 204 -2.38 16.41 -8.47
N SER A 205 -1.91 17.38 -9.27
CA SER A 205 -0.90 17.16 -10.31
C SER A 205 0.44 16.67 -9.73
N ALA A 206 0.98 17.41 -8.76
CA ALA A 206 2.23 17.05 -8.09
C ALA A 206 2.10 15.74 -7.33
N LYS A 207 0.99 15.57 -6.59
CA LYS A 207 0.74 14.35 -5.83
C LYS A 207 0.70 13.14 -6.78
N ASN A 208 -0.18 13.14 -7.78
CA ASN A 208 -0.27 12.00 -8.70
C ASN A 208 1.06 11.67 -9.38
N GLY A 209 1.84 12.68 -9.76
CA GLY A 209 3.21 12.48 -10.26
C GLY A 209 4.09 11.76 -9.24
N ALA A 210 4.17 12.30 -8.02
CA ALA A 210 5.02 11.77 -6.96
C ALA A 210 4.71 10.31 -6.58
N ILE A 211 3.44 9.89 -6.45
CA ILE A 211 3.14 8.47 -6.17
C ILE A 211 3.52 7.56 -7.33
N ASN A 212 3.29 7.97 -8.57
CA ASN A 212 3.66 7.17 -9.72
C ASN A 212 5.19 7.01 -9.79
N VAL A 213 5.95 8.07 -9.48
CA VAL A 213 7.40 8.00 -9.33
C VAL A 213 7.81 7.05 -8.20
N ILE A 214 7.15 7.12 -7.03
CA ILE A 214 7.38 6.18 -5.90
C ILE A 214 7.14 4.72 -6.32
N LEU A 215 6.06 4.46 -7.06
CA LEU A 215 5.72 3.13 -7.57
C LEU A 215 6.77 2.62 -8.56
N LEU A 216 7.25 3.47 -9.47
CA LEU A 216 8.32 3.14 -10.41
C LEU A 216 9.62 2.79 -9.66
N PHE A 217 10.05 3.61 -8.70
CA PHE A 217 11.24 3.30 -7.90
C PHE A 217 11.08 2.03 -7.06
N THR A 218 9.88 1.77 -6.53
CA THR A 218 9.57 0.53 -5.79
C THR A 218 9.66 -0.69 -6.70
N ALA A 219 9.17 -0.60 -7.93
CA ALA A 219 9.31 -1.66 -8.92
C ALA A 219 10.77 -1.88 -9.33
N LEU A 220 11.55 -0.81 -9.49
CA LEU A 220 12.98 -0.88 -9.76
C LEU A 220 13.74 -1.57 -8.60
N SER A 221 13.43 -1.21 -7.36
CA SER A 221 13.92 -1.89 -6.15
C SER A 221 13.64 -3.39 -6.19
N PHE A 222 12.44 -3.77 -6.64
CA PHE A 222 12.05 -5.18 -6.77
C PHE A 222 12.79 -5.91 -7.88
N LEU A 223 13.07 -5.25 -9.00
CA LEU A 223 13.92 -5.80 -10.05
C LEU A 223 15.33 -6.09 -9.53
N TYR A 224 15.93 -5.15 -8.79
CA TYR A 224 17.25 -5.35 -8.17
C TYR A 224 17.23 -6.50 -7.17
N TYR A 225 16.23 -6.54 -6.28
CA TYR A 225 16.06 -7.64 -5.33
C TYR A 225 15.98 -9.01 -6.02
N ARG A 226 15.20 -9.13 -7.11
CA ARG A 226 15.07 -10.39 -7.88
C ARG A 226 16.35 -10.80 -8.62
N ARG A 227 17.19 -9.83 -8.98
CA ARG A 227 18.47 -10.07 -9.66
C ARG A 227 19.62 -10.31 -8.70
N ALA A 228 19.51 -9.87 -7.45
CA ALA A 228 20.61 -9.87 -6.49
C ALA A 228 21.33 -11.22 -6.36
N SER A 229 20.57 -12.32 -6.24
CA SER A 229 21.13 -13.69 -6.11
C SER A 229 21.37 -14.41 -7.44
N ARG A 230 21.21 -13.73 -8.57
CA ARG A 230 21.22 -14.35 -9.91
C ARG A 230 22.18 -13.63 -10.84
N THR A 231 22.79 -14.38 -11.76
CA THR A 231 23.51 -13.81 -12.91
C THR A 231 22.87 -14.28 -14.20
N MET A 232 22.47 -13.33 -15.02
CA MET A 232 21.79 -13.58 -16.28
C MET A 232 22.80 -14.10 -17.31
N THR A 233 22.43 -15.18 -18.02
CA THR A 233 23.29 -15.89 -19.00
C THR A 233 22.80 -15.77 -20.44
N VAL A 234 21.65 -15.12 -20.66
CA VAL A 234 21.07 -14.98 -22.00
C VAL A 234 21.93 -14.06 -22.88
N SER A 235 22.04 -14.34 -24.18
CA SER A 235 22.88 -13.56 -25.10
C SER A 235 22.47 -12.09 -25.24
N TRP A 236 21.19 -11.78 -24.99
CA TRP A 236 20.61 -10.45 -25.15
C TRP A 236 20.51 -9.65 -23.84
N VAL A 237 21.30 -9.98 -22.79
CA VAL A 237 21.28 -9.25 -21.50
C VAL A 237 21.45 -7.74 -21.68
N ARG A 238 22.38 -7.31 -22.54
CA ARG A 238 22.62 -5.89 -22.80
C ARG A 238 21.38 -5.22 -23.39
N THR A 239 20.80 -5.81 -24.43
CA THR A 239 19.59 -5.31 -25.09
C THR A 239 18.39 -5.28 -24.13
N GLY A 240 18.20 -6.33 -23.33
CA GLY A 240 17.12 -6.39 -22.33
C GLY A 240 17.25 -5.34 -21.24
N ASN A 241 18.48 -5.09 -20.75
CA ASN A 241 18.73 -4.02 -19.78
C ASN A 241 18.49 -2.63 -20.38
N ILE A 242 18.91 -2.40 -21.63
CA ILE A 242 18.63 -1.14 -22.34
C ILE A 242 17.12 -0.98 -22.52
N ALA A 243 16.41 -2.02 -22.93
CA ALA A 243 14.95 -1.98 -23.08
C ALA A 243 14.24 -1.63 -21.77
N ILE A 244 14.64 -2.24 -20.65
CA ILE A 244 14.11 -1.89 -19.32
C ILE A 244 14.45 -0.45 -18.95
N ALA A 245 15.70 -0.01 -19.15
CA ALA A 245 16.12 1.35 -18.83
C ALA A 245 15.35 2.40 -19.65
N VAL A 246 15.19 2.18 -20.96
CA VAL A 246 14.41 3.03 -21.85
C VAL A 246 12.93 3.04 -21.44
N LEU A 247 12.37 1.90 -21.10
CA LEU A 247 10.98 1.80 -20.62
C LEU A 247 10.77 2.63 -19.34
N PHE A 248 11.67 2.52 -18.36
CA PHE A 248 11.61 3.34 -17.15
C PHE A 248 11.82 4.83 -17.45
N ALA A 249 12.75 5.19 -18.32
CA ALA A 249 13.03 6.58 -18.69
C ALA A 249 11.81 7.22 -19.39
N ILE A 250 11.25 6.57 -20.40
CA ILE A 250 10.04 7.04 -21.11
C ILE A 250 8.86 7.13 -20.14
N GLY A 251 8.66 6.10 -19.31
CA GLY A 251 7.61 6.10 -18.30
C GLY A 251 7.72 7.26 -17.31
N MET A 252 8.93 7.51 -16.80
CA MET A 252 9.24 8.61 -15.89
C MET A 252 8.98 9.97 -16.57
N LEU A 253 9.48 10.15 -17.79
CA LEU A 253 9.26 11.37 -18.57
C LEU A 253 7.79 11.63 -18.83
N ASN A 254 7.01 10.58 -19.15
CA ASN A 254 5.57 10.74 -19.38
C ASN A 254 4.82 11.08 -18.08
N VAL A 255 5.11 10.39 -16.97
CA VAL A 255 4.48 10.68 -15.67
C VAL A 255 4.79 12.11 -15.21
N ILE A 256 6.06 12.53 -15.28
CA ILE A 256 6.48 13.89 -14.93
C ILE A 256 5.87 14.90 -15.90
N GLY A 257 5.92 14.65 -17.20
CA GLY A 257 5.35 15.52 -18.23
C GLY A 257 3.85 15.75 -18.05
N LEU A 258 3.07 14.69 -17.79
CA LEU A 258 1.64 14.82 -17.46
C LEU A 258 1.42 15.60 -16.15
N SER A 259 2.30 15.45 -15.18
CA SER A 259 2.22 16.17 -13.91
C SER A 259 2.52 17.66 -14.08
N VAL A 260 3.49 18.01 -14.93
CA VAL A 260 3.79 19.40 -15.30
C VAL A 260 2.63 19.98 -16.13
N TYR A 261 2.14 19.24 -17.12
CA TYR A 261 1.01 19.65 -17.95
C TYR A 261 -0.26 19.94 -17.13
N GLY A 262 -0.52 19.14 -16.09
CA GLY A 262 -1.69 19.34 -15.24
C GLY A 262 -1.71 20.69 -14.50
N TYR A 263 -0.58 21.38 -14.30
CA TYR A 263 -0.57 22.74 -13.75
C TYR A 263 -1.29 23.75 -14.63
N TYR A 264 -1.24 23.57 -15.96
CA TYR A 264 -1.88 24.44 -16.93
C TYR A 264 -3.36 24.11 -17.16
N LEU A 265 -3.87 23.03 -16.55
CA LEU A 265 -5.25 22.60 -16.70
C LEU A 265 -6.14 23.05 -15.53
N PRO A 266 -7.43 23.36 -15.81
CA PRO A 266 -8.43 23.58 -14.77
C PRO A 266 -8.57 22.36 -13.85
N ALA A 267 -8.82 22.58 -12.55
CA ALA A 267 -8.83 21.54 -11.53
C ALA A 267 -9.79 20.36 -11.84
N LYS A 268 -10.96 20.65 -12.42
CA LYS A 268 -11.97 19.63 -12.81
C LYS A 268 -11.43 18.64 -13.85
N ILE A 269 -10.57 19.10 -14.77
CA ILE A 269 -10.02 18.28 -15.86
C ILE A 269 -8.72 17.61 -15.40
N ARG A 270 -7.90 18.34 -14.63
CA ARG A 270 -6.61 17.87 -14.07
C ARG A 270 -6.72 16.54 -13.35
N VAL A 271 -7.80 16.33 -12.61
CA VAL A 271 -8.10 15.09 -11.89
C VAL A 271 -8.00 13.89 -12.84
N GLY A 272 -8.55 14.00 -14.06
CA GLY A 272 -8.53 12.95 -15.09
C GLY A 272 -7.14 12.49 -15.57
N LEU A 273 -6.07 13.27 -15.34
CA LEU A 273 -4.70 12.89 -15.71
C LEU A 273 -4.13 11.75 -14.86
N SER A 274 -4.75 11.41 -13.73
CA SER A 274 -4.31 10.28 -12.91
C SER A 274 -4.40 8.95 -13.64
N ALA A 275 -5.41 8.76 -14.49
CA ALA A 275 -5.62 7.53 -15.25
C ALA A 275 -4.46 7.26 -16.22
N PRO A 276 -4.11 8.16 -17.17
CA PRO A 276 -2.99 7.91 -18.08
C PRO A 276 -1.64 7.79 -17.35
N GLN A 277 -1.42 8.52 -16.26
CA GLN A 277 -0.23 8.33 -15.42
C GLN A 277 -0.18 6.92 -14.81
N ALA A 278 -1.30 6.45 -14.25
CA ALA A 278 -1.38 5.11 -13.68
C ALA A 278 -1.19 4.03 -14.76
N PHE A 279 -1.85 4.14 -15.92
CA PHE A 279 -1.66 3.20 -17.02
C PHE A 279 -0.20 3.13 -17.48
N THR A 280 0.49 4.27 -17.55
CA THR A 280 1.93 4.33 -17.86
C THR A 280 2.73 3.56 -16.82
N THR A 281 2.53 3.87 -15.54
CA THR A 281 3.23 3.21 -14.43
C THR A 281 3.00 1.70 -14.44
N PHE A 282 1.75 1.24 -14.56
CA PHE A 282 1.43 -0.18 -14.62
C PHE A 282 2.04 -0.86 -15.84
N THR A 283 2.04 -0.20 -17.00
CA THR A 283 2.68 -0.73 -18.20
C THR A 283 4.17 -0.91 -17.98
N VAL A 284 4.85 0.10 -17.43
CA VAL A 284 6.29 0.02 -17.11
C VAL A 284 6.57 -1.11 -16.13
N ILE A 285 5.80 -1.20 -15.04
CA ILE A 285 5.95 -2.24 -14.02
C ILE A 285 5.75 -3.63 -14.64
N THR A 286 4.62 -3.86 -15.30
CA THR A 286 4.28 -5.18 -15.86
C THR A 286 5.25 -5.60 -16.96
N VAL A 287 5.51 -4.73 -17.93
CA VAL A 287 6.40 -5.05 -19.06
C VAL A 287 7.84 -5.25 -18.57
N SER A 288 8.35 -4.41 -17.66
CA SER A 288 9.71 -4.61 -17.11
C SER A 288 9.82 -5.90 -16.31
N LEU A 289 8.78 -6.29 -15.54
CA LEU A 289 8.76 -7.56 -14.81
C LEU A 289 8.70 -8.77 -15.74
N ILE A 290 7.97 -8.68 -16.86
CA ILE A 290 7.92 -9.73 -17.88
C ILE A 290 9.28 -9.86 -18.56
N ILE A 291 9.86 -8.77 -19.07
CA ILE A 291 11.19 -8.79 -19.69
C ILE A 291 12.21 -9.37 -18.70
N ASN A 292 12.21 -8.88 -17.46
CA ASN A 292 13.10 -9.38 -16.42
C ASN A 292 12.88 -10.87 -16.11
N ARG A 293 11.64 -11.35 -16.10
CA ARG A 293 11.34 -12.77 -15.90
C ARG A 293 11.95 -13.62 -17.02
N ILE A 294 11.81 -13.20 -18.27
CA ILE A 294 12.37 -13.91 -19.44
C ILE A 294 13.90 -13.89 -19.40
N MET A 295 14.52 -12.76 -19.03
CA MET A 295 15.98 -12.66 -18.87
C MET A 295 16.52 -13.58 -17.77
N LEU A 296 15.70 -13.92 -16.77
CA LEU A 296 16.09 -14.76 -15.64
C LEU A 296 15.87 -16.27 -15.87
N THR A 297 15.28 -16.71 -16.98
CA THR A 297 14.91 -18.12 -17.21
C THR A 297 16.09 -19.09 -17.17
N ARG A 298 17.29 -18.66 -17.56
CA ARG A 298 18.52 -19.48 -17.54
C ARG A 298 19.59 -18.94 -16.58
N ALA A 299 19.21 -18.06 -15.67
CA ALA A 299 20.17 -17.38 -14.80
C ALA A 299 20.84 -18.35 -13.82
N VAL A 300 22.15 -18.20 -13.63
CA VAL A 300 22.89 -18.93 -12.59
C VAL A 300 22.52 -18.35 -11.23
N VAL A 301 22.10 -19.21 -10.31
CA VAL A 301 21.75 -18.84 -8.93
C VAL A 301 23.00 -18.99 -8.06
N HIS A 302 23.46 -17.92 -7.41
CA HIS A 302 24.69 -17.92 -6.61
C HIS A 302 24.58 -18.67 -5.26
N GLY A 303 23.39 -19.14 -4.91
CA GLY A 303 23.12 -19.95 -3.74
C GLY A 303 21.65 -19.84 -3.29
N PRO A 304 21.21 -20.72 -2.37
CA PRO A 304 19.88 -20.63 -1.78
C PRO A 304 19.75 -19.34 -0.95
N VAL A 305 18.51 -18.88 -0.79
CA VAL A 305 18.19 -17.76 0.11
C VAL A 305 18.47 -18.20 1.55
N GLN A 306 19.27 -17.43 2.28
CA GLN A 306 19.61 -17.72 3.67
C GLN A 306 18.54 -17.17 4.61
N TRP A 307 17.39 -17.84 4.65
CA TRP A 307 16.29 -17.47 5.54
C TRP A 307 16.74 -17.44 7.01
N GLY A 308 16.24 -16.46 7.75
CA GLY A 308 16.60 -16.25 9.15
C GLY A 308 17.87 -15.40 9.36
N LYS A 309 18.61 -15.10 8.28
CA LYS A 309 19.81 -14.24 8.31
C LYS A 309 19.53 -12.78 7.92
N ILE A 310 18.26 -12.39 7.80
CA ILE A 310 17.91 -10.98 7.64
C ILE A 310 18.34 -10.18 8.89
N PRO A 311 18.87 -8.95 8.71
CA PRO A 311 19.17 -8.07 9.84
C PRO A 311 17.92 -7.78 10.68
N PHE A 312 18.10 -7.69 12.01
CA PHE A 312 17.02 -7.41 12.96
C PHE A 312 16.20 -6.17 12.59
N ARG A 313 16.88 -5.10 12.15
CA ARG A 313 16.26 -3.86 11.66
C ARG A 313 15.27 -4.07 10.50
N GLY A 314 15.49 -5.07 9.65
CA GLY A 314 14.55 -5.42 8.58
C GLY A 314 13.22 -5.92 9.14
N MET A 315 13.26 -6.79 10.15
CA MET A 315 12.06 -7.31 10.81
C MET A 315 11.34 -6.26 11.66
N VAL A 316 12.07 -5.36 12.31
CA VAL A 316 11.46 -4.23 13.02
C VAL A 316 10.69 -3.33 12.05
N VAL A 317 11.25 -3.05 10.87
CA VAL A 317 10.54 -2.27 9.84
C VAL A 317 9.33 -3.03 9.32
N LEU A 318 9.40 -4.36 9.17
CA LEU A 318 8.25 -5.16 8.73
C LEU A 318 7.10 -5.15 9.77
N PHE A 319 7.44 -5.18 11.05
CA PHE A 319 6.46 -5.00 12.13
C PHE A 319 5.87 -3.57 12.10
N GLY A 320 6.72 -2.56 11.93
CA GLY A 320 6.30 -1.16 11.79
C GLY A 320 5.39 -0.92 10.57
N LEU A 321 5.64 -1.61 9.45
CA LEU A 321 4.76 -1.58 8.26
C LEU A 321 3.37 -2.12 8.60
N SER A 322 3.32 -3.22 9.34
CA SER A 322 2.06 -3.83 9.78
C SER A 322 1.24 -2.85 10.61
N ALA A 323 1.89 -2.17 11.56
CA ALA A 323 1.26 -1.09 12.33
C ALA A 323 0.81 0.05 11.41
N ALA A 324 1.69 0.59 10.56
CA ALA A 324 1.35 1.70 9.67
C ALA A 324 0.14 1.39 8.77
N PHE A 325 0.00 0.16 8.26
CA PHE A 325 -1.18 -0.27 7.50
C PHE A 325 -2.47 -0.13 8.32
N THR A 326 -2.47 -0.62 9.56
CA THR A 326 -3.66 -0.52 10.42
C THR A 326 -4.05 0.93 10.72
N TRP A 327 -3.08 1.83 10.95
CA TRP A 327 -3.36 3.26 11.11
C TRP A 327 -3.99 3.88 9.85
N VAL A 328 -3.48 3.54 8.66
CA VAL A 328 -4.09 3.99 7.39
C VAL A 328 -5.55 3.51 7.30
N MET A 329 -5.81 2.27 7.68
CA MET A 329 -7.16 1.68 7.65
C MET A 329 -8.12 2.38 8.62
N GLY A 330 -7.69 2.63 9.86
CA GLY A 330 -8.48 3.35 10.85
C GLY A 330 -8.80 4.78 10.40
N LEU A 331 -7.78 5.48 9.90
CA LEU A 331 -7.92 6.85 9.40
C LEU A 331 -8.86 6.92 8.18
N MET A 332 -8.73 5.99 7.23
CA MET A 332 -9.60 5.95 6.04
C MET A 332 -11.04 5.55 6.36
N GLY A 333 -11.22 4.65 7.34
CA GLY A 333 -12.54 4.33 7.87
C GLY A 333 -13.24 5.57 8.42
N PHE A 334 -12.52 6.38 9.20
CA PHE A 334 -13.03 7.64 9.73
C PHE A 334 -13.34 8.65 8.64
N ILE A 335 -12.39 8.98 7.76
CA ILE A 335 -12.57 9.94 6.65
C ILE A 335 -13.83 9.60 5.83
N ARG A 336 -14.03 8.32 5.51
CA ARG A 336 -15.20 7.87 4.74
C ARG A 336 -16.49 8.06 5.52
N SER A 337 -16.52 7.70 6.80
CA SER A 337 -17.70 7.88 7.65
C SER A 337 -18.05 9.37 7.82
N SER A 338 -17.04 10.21 8.06
CA SER A 338 -17.18 11.65 8.23
C SER A 338 -17.52 12.39 6.93
N GLY A 339 -17.41 11.74 5.77
CA GLY A 339 -17.89 12.29 4.49
C GLY A 339 -19.40 12.59 4.48
N ARG A 340 -20.17 11.96 5.38
CA ARG A 340 -21.59 12.25 5.58
C ARG A 340 -21.85 13.38 6.58
N LEU A 341 -20.84 13.90 7.28
CA LEU A 341 -20.99 14.94 8.31
C LEU A 341 -22.08 14.55 9.33
N SER A 342 -23.04 15.43 9.61
CA SER A 342 -24.15 15.23 10.54
C SER A 342 -25.33 14.43 9.94
N TRP A 343 -25.05 13.47 9.06
CA TRP A 343 -26.07 12.65 8.42
C TRP A 343 -25.80 11.15 8.63
N HIS A 344 -26.84 10.40 9.03
CA HIS A 344 -26.80 8.93 9.01
C HIS A 344 -26.90 8.41 7.57
N VAL A 345 -27.81 8.99 6.78
CA VAL A 345 -27.92 8.79 5.33
C VAL A 345 -27.85 10.16 4.68
N SER A 346 -26.87 10.36 3.80
CA SER A 346 -26.57 11.66 3.20
C SER A 346 -27.83 12.29 2.60
N GLU A 347 -28.15 13.51 3.02
CA GLU A 347 -29.30 14.32 2.54
C GLU A 347 -30.69 13.73 2.82
N LEU A 348 -30.81 12.61 3.55
CA LEU A 348 -32.09 11.94 3.82
C LEU A 348 -32.41 11.78 5.29
N MET A 349 -31.41 11.39 6.09
CA MET A 349 -31.58 11.15 7.51
C MET A 349 -30.51 11.92 8.27
N ALA A 350 -30.87 13.11 8.74
CA ALA A 350 -30.01 13.92 9.59
C ALA A 350 -29.80 13.25 10.94
N ASP A 351 -28.59 13.35 11.47
CA ASP A 351 -28.29 13.01 12.85
C ASP A 351 -28.68 14.19 13.74
N VAL A 352 -29.76 14.02 14.50
CA VAL A 352 -30.30 15.02 15.43
C VAL A 352 -29.87 14.77 16.87
N SER A 353 -28.95 13.82 17.08
CA SER A 353 -28.47 13.51 18.42
C SER A 353 -27.60 14.65 18.98
N PRO A 354 -27.50 14.80 20.31
CA PRO A 354 -26.60 15.76 20.95
C PRO A 354 -25.12 15.59 20.60
N TRP A 355 -24.75 14.44 20.02
CA TRP A 355 -23.38 14.08 19.65
C TRP A 355 -23.13 14.16 18.14
N ALA A 356 -24.03 14.79 17.37
CA ALA A 356 -23.88 15.01 15.94
C ALA A 356 -22.84 16.11 15.62
N PHE A 357 -21.57 15.86 15.94
CA PHE A 357 -20.46 16.74 15.61
C PHE A 357 -19.41 16.02 14.77
N THR A 358 -18.66 16.79 13.96
CA THR A 358 -17.50 16.25 13.25
C THR A 358 -16.27 16.49 14.12
N PRO A 359 -15.55 15.44 14.55
CA PRO A 359 -14.35 15.62 15.35
C PRO A 359 -13.28 16.44 14.64
N ASP A 360 -12.56 17.25 15.41
CA ASP A 360 -11.37 17.92 14.93
C ASP A 360 -10.22 16.94 14.66
N LEU A 361 -9.14 17.45 14.05
CA LEU A 361 -7.98 16.63 13.69
C LEU A 361 -7.37 15.93 14.91
N ALA A 362 -7.26 16.64 16.04
CA ALA A 362 -6.60 16.13 17.24
C ALA A 362 -7.42 15.01 17.90
N PHE A 363 -8.73 15.20 18.03
CA PHE A 363 -9.65 14.20 18.56
C PHE A 363 -9.67 12.97 17.64
N ALA A 364 -9.82 13.17 16.33
CA ALA A 364 -9.84 12.07 15.36
C ALA A 364 -8.54 11.25 15.42
N ALA A 365 -7.38 11.91 15.43
CA ALA A 365 -6.09 11.25 15.50
C ALA A 365 -5.90 10.46 16.81
N LYS A 366 -6.33 11.03 17.96
CA LYS A 366 -6.30 10.34 19.26
C LYS A 366 -7.20 9.11 19.25
N MET A 367 -8.42 9.21 18.75
CA MET A 367 -9.36 8.08 18.69
C MET A 367 -8.90 6.97 17.76
N VAL A 368 -8.39 7.33 16.58
CA VAL A 368 -7.78 6.34 15.66
C VAL A 368 -6.61 5.65 16.35
N THR A 369 -5.71 6.41 16.99
CA THR A 369 -4.56 5.85 17.72
C THR A 369 -5.00 4.94 18.86
N LEU A 370 -6.00 5.33 19.66
CA LEU A 370 -6.55 4.51 20.73
C LEU A 370 -7.10 3.19 20.18
N ASN A 371 -7.89 3.24 19.11
CA ASN A 371 -8.42 2.04 18.46
C ASN A 371 -7.27 1.12 18.02
N MET A 372 -6.20 1.68 17.44
CA MET A 372 -5.05 0.88 17.01
C MET A 372 -4.28 0.26 18.18
N VAL A 373 -4.12 0.99 19.30
CA VAL A 373 -3.50 0.45 20.52
C VAL A 373 -4.33 -0.70 21.08
N VAL A 374 -5.66 -0.56 21.13
CA VAL A 374 -6.56 -1.63 21.61
C VAL A 374 -6.50 -2.84 20.67
N PHE A 375 -6.56 -2.62 19.35
CA PHE A 375 -6.46 -3.68 18.35
C PHE A 375 -5.14 -4.45 18.46
N TRP A 376 -4.00 -3.76 18.47
CA TRP A 376 -2.70 -4.41 18.59
C TRP A 376 -2.49 -5.04 19.97
N GLY A 377 -3.02 -4.45 21.04
CA GLY A 377 -3.04 -5.06 22.36
C GLY A 377 -3.76 -6.41 22.35
N ALA A 378 -4.94 -6.47 21.73
CA ALA A 378 -5.69 -7.72 21.58
C ALA A 378 -4.98 -8.74 20.68
N VAL A 379 -4.42 -8.30 19.55
CA VAL A 379 -3.66 -9.17 18.62
C VAL A 379 -2.41 -9.75 19.28
N LEU A 380 -1.64 -8.93 20.00
CA LEU A 380 -0.44 -9.39 20.70
C LEU A 380 -0.78 -10.30 21.89
N ALA A 381 -1.87 -10.01 22.61
CA ALA A 381 -2.39 -10.90 23.64
C ALA A 381 -2.78 -12.26 23.04
N LEU A 382 -3.46 -12.27 21.89
CA LEU A 382 -3.80 -13.48 21.17
C LEU A 382 -2.53 -14.27 20.76
N PHE A 383 -1.52 -13.59 20.20
CA PHE A 383 -0.25 -14.24 19.83
C PHE A 383 0.41 -14.90 21.03
N TRP A 384 0.45 -14.21 22.18
CA TRP A 384 1.00 -14.72 23.42
C TRP A 384 0.19 -15.90 23.99
N MET A 385 -1.14 -15.83 23.97
CA MET A 385 -2.02 -16.93 24.41
C MET A 385 -1.83 -18.17 23.54
N CYS A 386 -1.80 -18.02 22.22
CA CYS A 386 -1.58 -19.12 21.29
C CYS A 386 -0.21 -19.79 21.50
N GLN A 387 0.83 -19.02 21.86
CA GLN A 387 2.16 -19.59 22.12
C GLN A 387 2.17 -20.48 23.39
N ARG A 388 1.42 -20.12 24.42
CA ARG A 388 1.33 -20.93 25.65
C ARG A 388 0.53 -22.23 25.47
N GLY A 389 -0.43 -22.22 24.54
CA GLY A 389 -1.23 -23.41 24.20
C GLY A 389 -0.56 -24.39 23.25
N GLN A 390 0.57 -24.04 22.63
CA GLN A 390 1.33 -24.94 21.77
C GLN A 390 2.09 -25.97 22.61
N GLN A 391 1.47 -27.11 22.89
CA GLN A 391 2.23 -28.35 23.07
C GLN A 391 2.98 -28.67 21.75
N PRO A 392 4.15 -29.32 21.78
CA PRO A 392 4.97 -29.58 20.60
C PRO A 392 4.27 -30.61 19.70
N VAL A 393 3.31 -30.16 18.90
CA VAL A 393 2.67 -30.96 17.84
C VAL A 393 3.30 -30.54 16.52
N MET A 394 4.56 -30.95 16.33
CA MET A 394 5.23 -31.15 15.05
C MET A 394 6.43 -32.07 15.31
N GLY A 395 6.13 -33.30 15.74
CA GLY A 395 6.96 -34.46 15.42
C GLY A 395 6.28 -35.19 14.26
N GLU A 396 7.10 -35.90 13.47
CA GLU A 396 6.79 -36.71 12.27
C GLU A 396 7.00 -35.95 10.94
N GLU A 397 8.02 -36.21 10.11
CA GLU A 397 9.01 -37.30 10.07
C GLU A 397 10.42 -36.73 9.86
N PHE A 398 11.32 -37.10 10.77
CA PHE A 398 12.73 -37.15 10.47
C PHE A 398 12.95 -38.28 9.47
N HIS A 399 13.26 -37.97 8.20
CA HIS A 399 14.04 -38.92 7.42
C HIS A 399 15.42 -38.99 8.07
N ASN A 400 15.62 -40.02 8.90
CA ASN A 400 16.91 -40.43 9.41
C ASN A 400 17.90 -40.48 8.23
N ALA A 401 18.99 -39.72 8.35
CA ALA A 401 20.14 -39.77 7.45
C ALA A 401 21.00 -41.03 7.67
N GLU A 402 20.37 -42.15 8.06
CA GLU A 402 20.96 -43.48 8.22
C GLU A 402 19.92 -44.53 7.80
N ALA A 403 19.51 -44.51 6.53
CA ALA A 403 18.99 -45.72 5.91
C ALA A 403 20.20 -46.58 5.52
N PRO A 404 20.25 -47.88 5.87
CA PRO A 404 21.31 -48.75 5.40
C PRO A 404 21.30 -48.74 3.88
N ILE A 405 22.47 -48.54 3.28
CA ILE A 405 22.72 -48.73 1.86
C ILE A 405 22.24 -50.13 1.52
N LEU A 406 21.09 -50.24 0.85
CA LEU A 406 20.64 -51.48 0.24
C LEU A 406 21.74 -51.91 -0.74
N SER A 407 22.24 -53.11 -0.49
CA SER A 407 23.30 -53.81 -1.19
C SER A 407 23.04 -53.93 -2.69
N PRO A 408 24.08 -54.10 -3.52
CA PRO A 408 23.93 -54.13 -4.97
C PRO A 408 23.19 -55.39 -5.41
N VAL A 409 22.29 -55.20 -6.38
CA VAL A 409 21.55 -56.26 -7.08
C VAL A 409 22.52 -57.32 -7.60
N PRO A 410 22.33 -58.62 -7.32
CA PRO A 410 23.09 -59.67 -7.98
C PRO A 410 22.58 -59.85 -9.41
N SER A 411 23.53 -59.86 -10.34
CA SER A 411 23.38 -60.40 -11.69
C SER A 411 23.10 -61.91 -11.64
N GLN A 412 22.04 -62.35 -12.34
CA GLN A 412 21.88 -63.70 -12.93
C GLN A 412 20.60 -63.66 -13.79
N GLU A 413 20.72 -63.58 -15.11
CA GLU A 413 20.62 -64.72 -16.05
C GLU A 413 19.33 -65.55 -15.89
N THR A 414 18.34 -65.29 -16.74
CA THR A 414 17.87 -66.19 -17.81
C THR A 414 16.89 -65.48 -18.73
#